data_AF-A0A9E6CA06-F1
#
_entry.id   AF-A0A9E6CA06-F1
#
_cell.length_a   1.000
_cell.length_b   1.000
_cell.length_c   1.000
_cell.angle_alpha   90.00
_cell.angle_beta   90.00
_cell.angle_gamma   90.00
#
_symmetry.space_group_name_H-M   'P 1'
#
loop_
_entity.id
_entity.type
_entity.pdbx_description
1 polymer ?
#
loop_
_entity_poly.entity_id
_entity_poly.type
_entity_poly.pdbx_seq_one_letter_code
_entity_poly.pdbx_strand_id
1 'polypeptide(L)'
;MKKILFIIPDGVGIRNYLFSDLLHLLQERNWEIGFLHALSPQAIEEIKKVHPGLNVREFSFYPYNEGIVNKFLRESVSYARLIHNTRLTGNPTV
;
A
#
# COMPACT_ATOMS: atom_id res chain seq x y z
N MET A 1 -25.11 4.41 -10.30
CA MET A 1 -24.01 4.99 -9.49
C MET A 1 -22.84 4.02 -9.54
N LYS A 2 -21.64 4.48 -9.94
CA LYS A 2 -20.46 3.62 -10.10
C LYS A 2 -19.61 3.67 -8.82
N LYS A 3 -18.90 2.58 -8.52
CA LYS A 3 -18.09 2.43 -7.30
C LYS A 3 -16.66 2.04 -7.66
N ILE A 4 -15.69 2.56 -6.91
CA ILE A 4 -14.27 2.22 -7.04
C ILE A 4 -13.65 2.04 -5.67
N LEU A 5 -12.83 0.99 -5.50
CA LEU A 5 -12.10 0.70 -4.28
C LEU A 5 -10.60 0.73 -4.58
N PHE A 6 -9.88 1.60 -3.90
CA PHE A 6 -8.42 1.63 -3.96
C PHE A 6 -7.85 0.73 -2.87
N ILE A 7 -7.00 -0.21 -3.27
CA ILE A 7 -6.26 -1.08 -2.36
C ILE A 7 -4.87 -0.50 -2.19
N ILE A 8 -4.55 -0.07 -0.98
CA ILE A 8 -3.37 0.75 -0.66
C ILE A 8 -2.46 -0.06 0.28
N PRO A 9 -1.64 -0.99 -0.25
CA PRO A 9 -0.68 -1.73 0.56
C PRO A 9 0.42 -0.78 1.03
N ASP A 10 0.69 -0.76 2.33
CA ASP A 10 1.57 0.24 2.98
C ASP A 10 2.89 0.48 2.20
N GLY A 11 3.16 1.73 1.79
CA GLY A 11 4.28 2.07 0.91
C GLY A 11 4.37 3.53 0.46
N VAL A 12 5.61 4.02 0.30
CA VAL A 12 5.92 5.44 0.00
C VAL A 12 5.37 5.94 -1.35
N GLY A 13 5.19 5.06 -2.33
CA GLY A 13 4.74 5.42 -3.68
C GLY A 13 3.26 5.82 -3.77
N ILE A 14 2.46 5.44 -2.77
CA ILE A 14 1.01 5.64 -2.82
C ILE A 14 0.60 7.06 -2.44
N ARG A 15 1.43 7.78 -1.68
CA ARG A 15 1.22 9.19 -1.36
C ARG A 15 1.05 10.03 -2.63
N ASN A 16 1.95 9.89 -3.60
CA ASN A 16 1.91 10.66 -4.85
C ASN A 16 0.61 10.43 -5.64
N TYR A 17 0.10 9.20 -5.61
CA TYR A 17 -1.15 8.86 -6.29
C TYR A 17 -2.37 9.46 -5.57
N LEU A 18 -2.39 9.40 -4.25
CA LEU A 18 -3.48 9.95 -3.43
C LEU A 18 -3.49 11.49 -3.41
N PHE A 19 -2.38 12.13 -3.78
CA PHE A 19 -2.31 13.58 -3.99
C PHE A 19 -2.57 14.01 -5.45
N SER A 20 -2.83 13.07 -6.36
CA SER A 20 -3.13 13.39 -7.76
C SER A 20 -4.57 13.83 -7.99
N ASP A 21 -4.83 14.52 -9.10
CA ASP A 21 -6.17 14.99 -9.52
C ASP A 21 -7.17 13.85 -9.82
N LEU A 22 -6.72 12.59 -9.82
CA LEU A 22 -7.58 11.46 -10.11
C LEU A 22 -8.80 11.39 -9.17
N LEU A 23 -8.60 11.63 -7.88
CA LEU A 23 -9.67 11.59 -6.90
C LEU A 23 -10.72 12.66 -7.20
N HIS A 24 -10.27 13.87 -7.57
CA HIS A 24 -11.13 14.96 -7.97
C HIS A 24 -11.96 14.61 -9.22
N LEU A 25 -11.32 14.07 -10.26
CA LEU A 25 -11.99 13.65 -11.50
C LEU A 25 -13.05 12.56 -11.26
N LEU A 26 -12.81 11.67 -10.29
CA LEU A 26 -13.78 10.64 -9.92
C LEU A 26 -14.96 11.23 -9.14
N GLN A 27 -14.72 12.21 -8.28
CA GLN A 27 -15.78 12.95 -7.57
C GLN A 27 -16.66 13.76 -8.52
N GLU A 28 -16.07 14.48 -9.47
CA GLU A 28 -16.82 15.22 -10.51
C GLU A 28 -17.76 14.30 -11.29
N ARG A 29 -17.36 13.05 -11.51
CA ARG A 29 -18.16 12.03 -12.19
C ARG A 29 -19.18 11.33 -11.27
N ASN A 30 -19.28 11.77 -10.01
CA ASN A 30 -20.20 11.26 -8.99
C ASN A 30 -20.00 9.74 -8.71
N TRP A 31 -18.73 9.32 -8.63
CA TRP A 31 -18.37 7.95 -8.23
C TRP A 31 -18.28 7.83 -6.71
N GLU A 32 -18.71 6.70 -6.19
CA GLU A 32 -18.46 6.33 -4.80
C GLU A 32 -17.04 5.78 -4.67
N ILE A 33 -16.21 6.42 -3.84
CA ILE A 33 -14.81 6.07 -3.67
C ILE A 33 -14.63 5.40 -2.30
N GLY A 34 -13.97 4.24 -2.28
CA GLY A 34 -13.53 3.56 -1.07
C GLY A 34 -12.03 3.36 -1.03
N PHE A 35 -11.44 3.37 0.15
CA PHE A 35 -10.04 3.06 0.41
C PHE A 35 -9.94 1.85 1.33
N LEU A 36 -9.26 0.79 0.89
CA LEU A 36 -8.80 -0.31 1.73
C LEU A 36 -7.32 -0.11 1.99
N HIS A 37 -6.96 0.28 3.22
CA HIS A 37 -5.61 0.74 3.53
C HIS A 37 -5.12 0.32 4.91
N ALA A 38 -3.80 0.40 5.09
CA ALA A 38 -3.11 0.36 6.40
C ALA A 38 -2.58 1.75 6.81
N LEU A 39 -2.93 2.81 6.05
CA LEU A 39 -2.43 4.17 6.30
C LEU A 39 -2.78 4.63 7.72
N SER A 40 -1.85 5.40 8.31
CA SER A 40 -2.07 6.02 9.60
C SER A 40 -3.18 7.09 9.51
N PRO A 41 -3.84 7.40 10.64
CA PRO A 41 -4.85 8.47 10.67
C PRO A 41 -4.32 9.81 10.14
N GLN A 42 -3.06 10.14 10.43
CA GLN A 42 -2.44 11.39 9.97
C GLN A 42 -2.34 11.46 8.45
N ALA A 43 -2.00 10.34 7.79
CA ALA A 43 -1.92 10.29 6.34
C ALA A 43 -3.30 10.50 5.69
N ILE A 44 -4.36 9.97 6.30
CA ILE A 44 -5.74 10.20 5.83
C ILE A 44 -6.14 11.66 6.00
N GLU A 45 -5.77 12.30 7.11
CA GLU A 45 -6.02 13.73 7.32
C GLU A 45 -5.30 14.61 6.29
N GLU A 46 -4.05 14.27 5.94
CA GLU A 46 -3.31 14.98 4.89
C GLU A 46 -4.00 14.88 3.52
N ILE A 47 -4.50 13.69 3.15
CA ILE A 47 -5.22 13.50 1.90
C ILE A 47 -6.50 14.33 1.88
N LYS A 48 -7.25 14.36 2.99
CA LYS A 48 -8.48 15.18 3.12
C LYS A 48 -8.21 16.68 3.04
N LYS A 49 -7.02 17.15 3.46
CA LYS A 49 -6.60 18.55 3.29
C LYS A 49 -6.31 18.91 1.84
N VAL A 50 -5.69 18.00 1.09
CA VAL A 50 -5.38 18.21 -0.33
C VAL A 50 -6.63 18.12 -1.20
N HIS A 51 -7.56 17.25 -0.85
CA HIS A 51 -8.83 17.06 -1.57
C HIS A 51 -10.02 17.48 -0.69
N PRO A 52 -10.31 18.80 -0.60
CA PRO A 52 -11.41 19.30 0.22
C PRO A 52 -12.76 18.76 -0.29
N GLY A 53 -13.58 18.24 0.64
CA GLY A 53 -14.87 17.62 0.31
C GLY A 53 -14.75 16.17 -0.18
N LEU A 54 -13.57 15.56 -0.12
CA LEU A 54 -13.39 14.13 -0.38
C LEU A 54 -14.16 13.28 0.64
N ASN A 55 -15.26 12.68 0.18
CA ASN A 55 -16.03 11.70 0.94
C ASN A 55 -15.63 10.28 0.50
N VAL A 56 -14.77 9.64 1.27
CA VAL A 56 -14.27 8.28 1.02
C VAL A 56 -14.72 7.32 2.11
N ARG A 57 -15.11 6.12 1.69
CA ARG A 57 -15.35 5.02 2.64
C ARG A 57 -14.03 4.36 2.99
N GLU A 58 -13.68 4.38 4.26
CA GLU A 58 -12.42 3.83 4.77
C GLU A 58 -12.64 2.39 5.26
N PHE A 59 -11.76 1.49 4.84
CA PHE A 59 -11.68 0.11 5.27
C PHE A 59 -10.23 -0.17 5.70
N SER A 60 -10.07 -0.75 6.88
CA SER A 60 -8.75 -1.16 7.35
C SER A 60 -8.44 -2.57 6.88
N PHE A 61 -7.18 -2.84 6.53
CA PHE A 61 -6.74 -4.23 6.42
C PHE A 61 -6.90 -4.93 7.77
N TYR A 62 -7.20 -6.23 7.70
CA TYR A 62 -7.01 -7.08 8.86
C TYR A 62 -5.52 -7.10 9.21
N PRO A 63 -5.12 -6.81 10.46
CA PRO A 63 -3.72 -6.77 10.82
C PRO A 63 -3.11 -8.16 10.66
N TYR A 64 -2.15 -8.28 9.74
CA TYR A 64 -1.36 -9.51 9.61
C TYR A 64 -0.18 -9.45 10.58
N ASN A 65 -0.25 -10.26 11.64
CA ASN A 65 0.85 -10.46 12.56
C ASN A 65 1.59 -11.73 12.18
N GLU A 66 2.78 -11.60 11.60
CA GLU A 66 3.62 -12.75 11.32
C GLU A 66 4.21 -13.32 12.60
N GLY A 67 3.96 -14.60 12.87
CA GLY A 67 4.58 -15.30 14.00
C GLY A 67 6.10 -15.42 13.85
N ILE A 68 6.81 -15.48 14.97
CA ILE A 68 8.28 -15.53 15.01
C ILE A 68 8.85 -16.68 14.16
N VAL A 69 8.20 -17.86 14.20
CA VAL A 69 8.61 -19.02 13.40
C VAL A 69 8.45 -18.77 11.91
N ASN A 70 7.33 -18.19 11.49
CA ASN A 70 7.07 -17.86 10.09
C ASN A 70 8.09 -16.84 9.58
N LYS A 71 8.35 -15.80 10.39
CA LYS A 71 9.37 -14.80 10.09
C LYS A 71 10.74 -15.44 9.94
N PHE A 72 11.15 -16.30 10.88
CA PHE A 72 12.43 -17.00 10.83
C PHE A 72 12.58 -17.86 9.56
N LEU A 73 11.54 -18.61 9.19
CA LEU A 73 11.56 -19.42 7.97
C LEU A 73 11.64 -18.55 6.71
N ARG A 74 10.89 -17.44 6.66
CA ARG A 74 10.93 -16.50 5.54
C ARG A 74 12.31 -15.87 5.36
N GLU A 75 12.93 -15.41 6.44
CA GLU A 75 14.29 -14.86 6.41
C GLU A 75 15.31 -15.92 5.98
N SER A 76 15.17 -17.15 6.48
CA SER A 76 16.05 -18.27 6.10
C SER A 76 15.96 -18.60 4.61
N VAL A 77 14.75 -18.64 4.05
CA VAL A 77 14.53 -18.84 2.61
C VAL A 77 15.12 -17.68 1.80
N SER A 78 14.94 -16.45 2.27
CA SER A 78 15.49 -15.26 1.60
C SER A 78 17.01 -15.30 1.57
N TYR A 79 17.65 -15.62 2.70
CA TYR A 79 19.10 -15.80 2.77
C TYR A 79 19.62 -16.91 1.86
N ALA A 80 18.96 -18.08 1.86
CA ALA A 80 19.33 -19.18 0.97
C ALA A 80 19.23 -18.78 -0.52
N ARG A 81 18.21 -18.00 -0.89
CA ARG A 81 18.07 -17.46 -2.25
C ARG A 81 19.18 -16.49 -2.61
N LEU A 82 19.62 -15.63 -1.68
CA LEU A 82 20.75 -14.73 -1.92
C LEU A 82 22.03 -15.52 -2.19
N ILE A 83 22.38 -16.50 -1.35
CA ILE A 83 23.55 -17.37 -1.57
C ILE A 83 23.46 -18.10 -2.92
N HIS A 84 22.27 -18.61 -3.26
CA HIS A 84 22.10 -19.29 -4.53
C HIS A 84 22.31 -18.32 -5.71
N ASN A 85 21.75 -17.13 -5.63
CA ASN A 85 21.84 -16.11 -6.67
C ASN A 85 23.26 -15.56 -6.81
N THR A 86 24.02 -15.40 -5.73
CA THR A 86 25.43 -14.97 -5.80
C THR A 86 26.28 -15.96 -6.59
N ARG A 87 26.02 -17.27 -6.42
CA ARG A 87 26.67 -18.33 -7.20
C ARG A 87 26.22 -18.33 -8.66
N LEU A 88 24.92 -18.18 -8.93
CA LEU A 88 24.39 -18.17 -10.29
C LEU A 88 24.84 -16.96 -11.11
N THR A 89 24.90 -15.79 -10.48
CA THR A 89 25.21 -14.52 -11.15
C THR A 89 26.69 -14.14 -11.08
N GLY A 90 27.49 -14.89 -10.30
CA GLY A 90 28.87 -14.53 -10.02
C GLY A 90 29.04 -13.20 -9.28
N ASN A 91 27.96 -12.70 -8.66
CA ASN A 91 27.97 -11.42 -7.96
C ASN A 91 27.94 -11.64 -6.43
N PRO A 92 29.08 -11.46 -5.74
CA PRO A 92 29.18 -11.69 -4.30
C PRO A 92 28.53 -10.58 -3.45
N THR A 93 28.05 -9.49 -4.04
CA THR A 93 27.46 -8.36 -3.31
C THR A 93 25.93 -8.39 -3.20
N VAL A 94 25.29 -9.45 -3.73
CA VAL A 94 23.83 -9.65 -3.69
C VAL A 94 23.42 -10.39 -2.43
#